data_AF-A0A2J4YPN4-F1
#
_entry.id   AF-A0A2J4YPN4-F1
#
_cell.length_a   1.000
_cell.length_b   1.000
_cell.length_c   1.000
_cell.angle_alpha   90.00
_cell.angle_beta   90.00
_cell.angle_gamma   90.00
#
_symmetry.space_group_name_H-M   'P 1'
#
loop_
_entity.id
_entity.type
_entity.pdbx_description
1 polymer ?
#
loop_
_entity_poly.entity_id
_entity_poly.type
_entity_poly.pdbx_seq_one_letter_code
_entity_poly.pdbx_strand_id
1 'polypeptide(L)'
;QQTGQDRYRLLLTNPLGSTELSLTAQPGSVQLIDNKGQTYTATDAEEMIGHLTGMPIPLNSLRQWIIGLPGEATDYSLDDQYRLRELNYTQNGKTWHVTYGGYTSDTKPSLPANMELNDGSQRIKLKMDNWIVK
;
A
#
# COMPACT_ATOMS: atom_id res chain seq x y z
N GLN A 1 -9.99 0.83 -0.09
CA GLN A 1 -10.96 1.47 -1.02
C GLN A 1 -10.41 2.83 -1.44
N GLN A 2 -10.45 3.19 -2.72
CA GLN A 2 -10.05 4.52 -3.20
C GLN A 2 -11.19 5.09 -4.04
N THR A 3 -11.57 6.35 -3.79
CA THR A 3 -12.70 7.03 -4.46
C THR A 3 -12.30 8.35 -5.12
N GLY A 4 -11.00 8.65 -5.14
CA GLY A 4 -10.39 9.82 -5.73
C GLY A 4 -8.87 9.78 -5.52
N GLN A 5 -8.13 10.74 -6.08
CA GLN A 5 -6.68 10.78 -5.96
C GLN A 5 -6.23 10.80 -4.48
N ASP A 6 -6.87 11.66 -3.67
CA ASP A 6 -6.56 11.84 -2.24
C ASP A 6 -7.70 11.41 -1.29
N ARG A 7 -8.55 10.50 -1.75
CA ARG A 7 -9.59 9.89 -0.91
C ARG A 7 -9.46 8.38 -0.92
N TYR A 8 -8.98 7.83 0.18
CA TYR A 8 -8.81 6.40 0.34
C TYR A 8 -8.96 5.95 1.78
N ARG A 9 -9.30 4.66 1.93
CA ARG A 9 -9.33 3.95 3.20
C ARG A 9 -8.44 2.71 3.11
N LEU A 10 -7.52 2.60 4.06
CA LEU A 10 -6.68 1.44 4.31
C LEU A 10 -7.18 0.74 5.58
N LEU A 11 -7.32 -0.58 5.52
CA LEU A 11 -7.66 -1.41 6.67
C LEU A 11 -6.58 -2.49 6.76
N LEU A 12 -5.87 -2.54 7.88
CA LEU A 12 -4.88 -3.55 8.19
C LEU A 12 -5.48 -4.53 9.20
N THR A 13 -5.47 -5.81 8.86
CA THR A 13 -5.95 -6.88 9.73
C THR A 13 -4.84 -7.87 9.99
N ASN A 14 -4.79 -8.42 11.20
CA ASN A 14 -3.90 -9.53 11.52
C ASN A 14 -4.50 -10.88 11.04
N PRO A 15 -3.71 -11.98 11.02
CA PRO A 15 -4.20 -13.28 10.56
C PRO A 15 -5.40 -13.87 11.32
N LEU A 16 -5.72 -13.33 12.51
CA LEU A 16 -6.88 -13.74 13.30
C LEU A 16 -8.17 -13.00 12.88
N GLY A 17 -8.07 -12.07 11.93
CA GLY A 17 -9.20 -11.28 11.43
C GLY A 17 -9.49 -10.01 12.25
N SER A 18 -8.69 -9.71 13.27
CA SER A 18 -8.82 -8.46 14.03
C SER A 18 -8.21 -7.30 13.27
N THR A 19 -8.84 -6.13 13.35
CA THR A 19 -8.29 -4.87 12.83
C THR A 19 -7.10 -4.44 13.68
N GLU A 20 -5.94 -4.32 13.05
CA GLU A 20 -4.74 -3.73 13.67
C GLU A 20 -4.79 -2.20 13.56
N LEU A 21 -5.27 -1.69 12.42
CA LEU A 21 -5.29 -0.28 12.08
C LEU A 21 -6.31 0.01 10.97
N SER A 22 -7.04 1.12 11.07
CA SER A 22 -7.85 1.68 9.99
C SER A 22 -7.41 3.11 9.74
N LEU A 23 -7.01 3.43 8.51
CA LEU A 23 -6.65 4.78 8.08
C LEU A 23 -7.61 5.27 7.01
N THR A 24 -8.12 6.49 7.19
CA THR A 24 -8.95 7.20 6.22
C THR A 24 -8.26 8.51 5.88
N ALA A 25 -7.86 8.65 4.62
CA ALA A 25 -7.25 9.86 4.10
C ALA A 25 -8.24 10.64 3.23
N GLN A 26 -8.26 11.95 3.44
CA GLN A 26 -9.02 12.95 2.71
C GLN A 26 -8.12 14.16 2.44
N PRO A 27 -8.47 15.05 1.50
CA PRO A 27 -7.70 16.27 1.27
C PRO A 27 -7.53 17.08 2.57
N GLY A 28 -6.28 17.26 3.01
CA GLY A 28 -5.93 18.01 4.21
C GLY A 28 -6.22 17.33 5.55
N SER A 29 -6.69 16.07 5.55
CA SER A 29 -6.99 15.36 6.80
C SER A 29 -6.79 13.86 6.69
N VAL A 30 -6.05 13.31 7.64
CA VAL A 30 -5.86 11.88 7.81
C VAL A 30 -6.36 11.49 9.19
N GLN A 31 -7.22 10.49 9.24
CA GLN A 31 -7.68 9.88 10.47
C GLN A 31 -7.19 8.44 10.54
N LEU A 32 -6.64 8.05 11.68
CA LEU A 32 -6.26 6.68 11.98
C LEU A 32 -6.96 6.21 13.25
N ILE A 33 -7.40 4.97 13.24
CA ILE A 33 -7.96 4.26 14.41
C ILE A 33 -7.12 3.00 14.62
N ASP A 34 -6.53 2.86 15.80
CA ASP A 34 -5.73 1.67 16.16
C ASP A 34 -6.60 0.51 16.67
N ASN A 35 -5.97 -0.62 17.00
CA ASN A 35 -6.63 -1.80 17.54
C ASN A 35 -7.29 -1.61 18.93
N LYS A 36 -7.01 -0.51 19.64
CA LYS A 36 -7.65 -0.12 20.92
C LYS A 36 -8.81 0.86 20.72
N GLY A 37 -9.09 1.26 19.47
CA GLY A 37 -10.08 2.28 19.15
C GLY A 37 -9.59 3.71 19.39
N GLN A 38 -8.30 3.91 19.68
CA GLN A 38 -7.73 5.24 19.83
C GLN A 38 -7.69 5.89 18.45
N THR A 39 -8.24 7.11 18.38
CA THR A 39 -8.28 7.90 17.15
C THR A 39 -7.14 8.91 17.17
N TYR A 40 -6.46 9.01 16.04
CA TYR A 40 -5.38 9.94 15.77
C TYR A 40 -5.72 10.74 14.51
N THR A 41 -5.36 12.03 14.50
CA THR A 41 -5.56 12.90 13.33
C THR A 41 -4.26 13.63 13.00
N ALA A 42 -3.92 13.68 11.72
CA ALA A 42 -2.76 14.39 11.21
C ALA A 42 -3.05 14.94 9.82
N THR A 43 -2.15 15.80 9.36
CA THR A 43 -2.13 16.26 7.97
C THR A 43 -1.28 15.35 7.09
N ASP A 44 -0.38 14.54 7.68
CA ASP A 44 0.50 13.60 6.99
C ASP A 44 0.21 12.16 7.44
N ALA A 45 -0.19 11.32 6.49
CA ALA A 45 -0.52 9.92 6.73
C ALA A 45 0.73 9.04 6.87
N GLU A 46 1.81 9.38 6.16
CA GLU A 46 3.04 8.61 6.12
C GLU A 46 3.80 8.74 7.45
N GLU A 47 3.88 9.95 7.98
CA GLU A 47 4.44 10.21 9.31
C GLU A 47 3.68 9.43 10.40
N MET A 48 2.34 9.52 10.37
CA MET A 48 1.49 8.85 11.36
C MET A 48 1.62 7.32 11.33
N ILE A 49 1.58 6.71 10.13
CA ILE A 49 1.79 5.27 9.99
C ILE A 49 3.19 4.87 10.47
N GLY A 50 4.21 5.67 10.15
CA GLY A 50 5.58 5.44 10.58
C GLY A 50 5.69 5.34 12.11
N HIS A 51 5.08 6.28 12.83
CA HIS A 51 5.09 6.27 14.30
C HIS A 51 4.39 5.05 14.92
N LEU A 52 3.31 4.58 14.31
CA LEU A 52 2.49 3.50 14.88
C LEU A 52 2.99 2.10 14.50
N THR A 53 3.50 1.95 13.29
CA THR A 53 3.96 0.65 12.77
C THR A 53 5.45 0.43 12.94
N GLY A 54 6.23 1.50 13.21
CA GLY A 54 7.69 1.47 13.13
C GLY A 54 8.21 1.38 11.69
N MET A 55 7.32 1.51 10.69
CA MET A 55 7.64 1.36 9.28
C MET A 55 7.23 2.63 8.53
N PRO A 56 8.18 3.47 8.08
CA PRO A 56 7.88 4.68 7.31
C PRO A 56 7.48 4.29 5.88
N ILE A 57 6.24 3.83 5.73
CA ILE A 57 5.68 3.32 4.48
C ILE A 57 5.40 4.51 3.54
N PRO A 58 5.96 4.52 2.32
CA PRO A 58 5.80 5.61 1.38
C PRO A 58 4.38 5.58 0.79
N LEU A 59 3.40 6.16 1.48
CA LEU A 59 1.99 5.96 1.16
C LEU A 59 1.61 6.47 -0.22
N ASN A 60 2.24 7.56 -0.67
CA ASN A 60 2.04 8.09 -2.01
C ASN A 60 2.44 7.08 -3.09
N SER A 61 3.60 6.43 -2.92
CA SER A 61 4.09 5.40 -3.83
C SER A 61 3.28 4.10 -3.68
N LEU A 62 2.96 3.68 -2.45
CA LEU A 62 2.17 2.47 -2.19
C LEU A 62 0.81 2.51 -2.90
N ARG A 63 0.14 3.67 -2.95
CA ARG A 63 -1.13 3.82 -3.70
C ARG A 63 -0.99 3.43 -5.17
N GLN A 64 0.14 3.75 -5.80
CA GLN A 64 0.43 3.39 -7.19
C GLN A 64 0.80 1.91 -7.29
N TRP A 65 1.64 1.42 -6.39
CA TRP A 65 2.10 0.03 -6.38
C TRP A 65 0.95 -0.97 -6.23
N ILE A 66 -0.02 -0.68 -5.34
CA ILE A 66 -1.20 -1.53 -5.13
C ILE A 66 -1.98 -1.77 -6.44
N ILE A 67 -2.01 -0.80 -7.35
CA ILE A 67 -2.69 -0.91 -8.65
C ILE A 67 -1.75 -1.30 -9.81
N GLY A 68 -0.52 -1.72 -9.51
CA GLY A 68 0.46 -2.19 -10.49
C GLY A 68 1.16 -1.08 -11.26
N LEU A 69 1.16 0.15 -10.75
CA LEU A 69 1.90 1.28 -11.33
C LEU A 69 3.20 1.51 -10.55
N PRO A 70 4.33 1.81 -11.21
CA PRO A 70 5.61 1.99 -10.51
C PRO A 70 5.67 3.28 -9.67
N GLY A 71 4.77 4.24 -9.93
CA GLY A 71 4.84 5.58 -9.35
C GLY A 71 6.13 6.29 -9.81
N GLU A 72 6.86 6.86 -8.85
CA GLU A 72 8.15 7.53 -9.10
C GLU A 72 9.35 6.55 -9.16
N ALA A 73 9.12 5.24 -8.99
CA ALA A 73 10.19 4.26 -9.07
C ALA A 73 10.71 4.15 -10.51
N THR A 74 12.02 4.35 -10.69
CA THR A 74 12.71 4.21 -11.97
C THR A 74 13.42 2.87 -12.14
N ASP A 75 13.71 2.19 -11.03
CA ASP A 75 14.25 0.83 -11.01
C ASP A 75 13.10 -0.17 -10.85
N TYR A 76 12.63 -0.70 -11.97
CA TYR A 76 11.58 -1.70 -12.00
C TYR A 76 11.75 -2.66 -13.18
N SER A 77 11.11 -3.83 -13.08
CA SER A 77 11.00 -4.77 -14.18
C SER A 77 9.55 -5.18 -14.43
N LEU A 78 9.28 -5.62 -15.65
CA LEU A 78 7.98 -6.10 -16.08
C LEU A 78 8.02 -7.62 -16.29
N ASP A 79 6.86 -8.26 -16.21
CA ASP A 79 6.65 -9.64 -16.65
C ASP A 79 6.40 -9.72 -18.17
N ASP A 80 6.25 -10.95 -18.68
CA ASP A 80 6.00 -11.22 -20.10
C ASP A 80 4.65 -10.67 -20.62
N GLN A 81 3.78 -10.18 -19.73
CA GLN A 81 2.51 -9.52 -20.05
C GLN A 81 2.58 -7.99 -19.88
N TYR A 82 3.79 -7.43 -19.75
CA TYR A 82 4.04 -6.00 -19.54
C TYR A 82 3.43 -5.45 -18.24
N ARG A 83 3.29 -6.28 -17.21
CA ARG A 83 2.82 -5.87 -15.88
C ARG A 83 4.00 -5.77 -14.93
N LEU A 84 3.88 -4.92 -13.92
CA LEU A 84 4.94 -4.69 -12.95
C LEU A 84 5.28 -5.99 -12.19
N ARG A 85 6.55 -6.43 -12.26
CA ARG A 85 7.03 -7.67 -11.65
C ARG A 85 7.78 -7.41 -10.35
N GLU A 86 8.65 -6.41 -10.36
CA GLU A 86 9.35 -5.93 -9.17
C GLU A 86 9.73 -4.46 -9.34
N LEU A 87 9.98 -3.78 -8.22
CA LEU A 87 10.63 -2.47 -8.21
C LEU A 87 11.49 -2.26 -6.96
N ASN A 88 12.45 -1.36 -7.08
CA ASN A 88 13.17 -0.79 -5.95
C ASN A 88 12.87 0.72 -5.87
N TYR A 89 12.64 1.21 -4.66
CA TYR A 89 12.35 2.62 -4.42
C TYR A 89 12.98 3.11 -3.14
N THR A 90 13.74 4.19 -3.21
CA THR A 90 14.39 4.80 -2.04
C THR A 90 13.76 6.15 -1.72
N GLN A 91 13.32 6.33 -0.48
CA GLN A 91 12.81 7.59 0.05
C GLN A 91 13.34 7.79 1.47
N ASN A 92 13.81 8.99 1.80
CA ASN A 92 14.29 9.34 3.13
C ASN A 92 15.36 8.36 3.69
N GLY A 93 16.23 7.83 2.82
CA GLY A 93 17.28 6.87 3.18
C GLY A 93 16.79 5.44 3.42
N LYS A 94 15.50 5.16 3.26
CA LYS A 94 14.91 3.82 3.32
C LYS A 94 14.67 3.28 1.92
N THR A 95 15.11 2.05 1.67
CA THR A 95 14.93 1.38 0.38
C THR A 95 13.90 0.29 0.50
N TRP A 96 12.92 0.35 -0.38
CA TRP A 96 11.83 -0.60 -0.52
C TRP A 96 12.08 -1.49 -1.73
N HIS A 97 12.03 -2.80 -1.51
CA HIS A 97 11.91 -3.78 -2.56
C HIS A 97 10.48 -4.28 -2.60
N VAL A 98 9.84 -4.18 -3.76
CA VAL A 98 8.46 -4.60 -3.97
C VAL A 98 8.42 -5.69 -5.02
N THR A 99 7.74 -6.80 -4.73
CA THR A 99 7.56 -7.92 -5.65
C THR A 99 6.09 -8.24 -5.83
N TYR A 100 5.71 -8.65 -7.05
CA TYR A 100 4.35 -9.01 -7.42
C TYR A 100 4.30 -10.51 -7.71
N GLY A 101 3.55 -11.27 -6.90
CA GLY A 101 3.47 -12.72 -7.06
C GLY A 101 2.30 -13.20 -7.93
N GLY A 102 1.47 -12.29 -8.43
CA GLY A 102 0.43 -12.63 -9.39
C GLY A 102 -0.54 -11.48 -9.66
N TYR A 103 -1.32 -11.64 -10.73
CA TYR A 103 -2.35 -10.71 -11.18
C TYR A 103 -3.67 -11.45 -11.39
N THR A 104 -4.79 -10.79 -11.10
CA THR A 104 -6.12 -11.31 -11.46
C THR A 104 -6.50 -10.91 -12.89
N SER A 105 -7.23 -11.80 -13.56
CA SER A 105 -7.89 -11.56 -14.85
C SER A 105 -9.37 -11.19 -14.73
N ASP A 106 -9.90 -11.10 -13.50
CA ASP A 106 -11.32 -10.79 -13.24
C ASP A 106 -11.67 -9.32 -13.55
N THR A 107 -10.65 -8.47 -13.68
CA THR A 107 -10.76 -7.08 -14.09
C THR A 107 -10.05 -6.83 -15.42
N LYS A 108 -10.46 -5.75 -16.10
CA LYS A 108 -9.70 -5.18 -17.22
C LYS A 108 -9.41 -3.70 -16.92
N PRO A 109 -8.13 -3.29 -16.83
CA PRO A 109 -6.92 -4.11 -16.95
C PRO A 109 -6.76 -5.13 -15.79
N SER A 110 -5.84 -6.09 -15.97
CA SER A 110 -5.43 -6.99 -14.88
C SER A 110 -4.80 -6.20 -13.75
N LEU A 111 -5.16 -6.54 -12.51
CA LEU A 111 -4.64 -5.88 -11.30
C LEU A 111 -3.88 -6.88 -10.42
N PRO A 112 -2.90 -6.41 -9.61
CA PRO A 112 -2.16 -7.28 -8.70
C PRO A 112 -3.10 -8.09 -7.80
N ALA A 113 -2.85 -9.40 -7.66
CA ALA A 113 -3.58 -10.28 -6.74
C ALA A 113 -2.83 -10.48 -5.42
N ASN A 114 -1.51 -10.35 -5.45
CA ASN A 114 -0.67 -10.35 -4.25
C ASN A 114 0.63 -9.59 -4.52
N MET A 115 1.15 -8.95 -3.48
CA MET A 115 2.42 -8.24 -3.52
C MET A 115 3.10 -8.27 -2.15
N GLU A 116 4.43 -8.19 -2.15
CA GLU A 116 5.26 -8.10 -0.95
C GLU A 116 6.11 -6.84 -1.02
N LEU A 117 6.18 -6.11 0.09
CA LEU A 117 7.05 -4.96 0.28
C LEU A 117 8.04 -5.25 1.40
N ASN A 118 9.31 -4.90 1.20
CA ASN A 118 10.37 -5.17 2.17
C ASN A 118 11.33 -3.98 2.25
N ASP A 119 11.65 -3.52 3.47
CA ASP A 119 12.62 -2.41 3.71
C ASP A 119 14.02 -2.89 4.13
N GLY A 120 14.26 -4.20 4.03
CA GLY A 120 15.42 -4.94 4.53
C GLY A 120 15.21 -5.52 5.94
N SER A 121 14.45 -4.84 6.80
CA SER A 121 14.22 -5.23 8.20
C SER A 121 12.80 -5.71 8.47
N GLN A 122 11.84 -5.16 7.74
CA GLN A 122 10.43 -5.39 7.90
C GLN A 122 9.79 -5.77 6.57
N ARG A 123 8.69 -6.52 6.65
CA ARG A 123 7.99 -7.04 5.49
C ARG A 123 6.48 -6.88 5.63
N ILE A 124 5.85 -6.41 4.56
CA ILE A 124 4.39 -6.35 4.40
C ILE A 124 4.00 -7.30 3.28
N LYS A 125 3.04 -8.20 3.55
CA LYS A 125 2.41 -9.04 2.53
C LYS A 125 0.98 -8.59 2.33
N LEU A 126 0.63 -8.33 1.09
CA LEU A 126 -0.72 -7.95 0.68
C LEU A 126 -1.28 -9.04 -0.22
N LYS A 127 -2.51 -9.48 0.08
CA LYS A 127 -3.30 -10.35 -0.76
C LYS A 127 -4.62 -9.64 -1.04
N MET A 128 -4.93 -9.46 -2.32
CA MET A 128 -6.16 -8.82 -2.76
C MET A 128 -7.17 -9.92 -3.08
N ASP A 129 -8.18 -10.08 -2.22
CA ASP A 129 -9.18 -11.14 -2.40
C ASP A 129 -10.12 -10.86 -3.59
N ASN A 130 -10.43 -9.59 -3.86
CA ASN A 130 -11.14 -9.16 -5.06
C ASN A 130 -10.81 -7.71 -5.43
N TRP A 131 -11.15 -7.36 -6.66
CA TRP A 131 -11.10 -5.99 -7.16
C TRP A 131 -12.48 -5.55 -7.64
N ILE A 132 -12.88 -4.35 -7.23
CA ILE A 132 -14.07 -3.67 -7.76
C ILE A 132 -13.58 -2.38 -8.38
N VAL A 133 -13.59 -2.32 -9.71
CA VAL A 133 -13.19 -1.16 -10.51
C VAL A 133 -14.43 -0.67 -11.26
N LYS A 134 -14.62 0.65 -11.34
CA LYS A 134 -15.74 1.29 -12.04
C LYS A 134 -15.22 2.20 -13.14
#